data_AF-A0A3E3IWR2-F1
#
_entry.id   AF-A0A3E3IWR2-F1
#
_cell.length_a   1.000
_cell.length_b   1.000
_cell.length_c   1.000
_cell.angle_alpha   90.00
_cell.angle_beta   90.00
_cell.angle_gamma   90.00
#
_symmetry.space_group_name_H-M   'P 1'
#
loop_
_entity.id
_entity.type
_entity.pdbx_description
1 polymer ?
#
loop_
_entity_poly.entity_id
_entity_poly.type
_entity_poly.pdbx_seq_one_letter_code
_entity_poly.pdbx_strand_id
1 'polypeptide(L)'
;MHASTYSSYEDFQRNASGAVVWYQGQIVSSASSFLSWKNQLELDIVTAKEHRRKGVGIACASAMLLDCKARGFDVHWDAQNPASRSLAEKMGYRLDCTYRAYSFMTPEEP
;
A
#
# COMPACT_ATOMS: atom_id res chain seq x y z
N MET A 1 -6.31 -7.69 -7.51
CA MET A 1 -7.38 -7.39 -6.54
C MET A 1 -6.68 -7.29 -5.19
N HIS A 2 -6.64 -6.10 -4.56
CA HIS A 2 -6.04 -5.97 -3.23
C HIS A 2 -6.80 -6.89 -2.26
N ALA A 3 -6.09 -7.58 -1.38
CA ALA A 3 -6.64 -8.53 -0.40
C ALA A 3 -7.29 -9.82 -0.93
N SER A 4 -7.15 -10.20 -2.21
CA SER A 4 -7.65 -11.52 -2.68
C SER A 4 -6.80 -12.71 -2.21
N THR A 5 -5.75 -12.45 -1.42
CA THR A 5 -4.85 -13.45 -0.83
C THR A 5 -5.35 -13.98 0.52
N TYR A 6 -6.42 -13.39 1.07
CA TYR A 6 -7.02 -13.80 2.34
C TYR A 6 -8.28 -14.62 2.10
N SER A 7 -8.47 -15.62 2.96
CA SER A 7 -9.54 -16.61 2.82
C SER A 7 -10.92 -16.09 3.23
N SER A 8 -10.96 -15.06 4.08
CA SER A 8 -12.18 -14.38 4.50
C SER A 8 -11.88 -12.97 4.98
N TYR A 9 -12.95 -12.21 5.27
CA TYR A 9 -12.80 -10.90 5.91
C TYR A 9 -12.23 -11.03 7.34
N GLU A 10 -12.60 -12.07 8.09
CA GLU A 10 -12.07 -12.32 9.43
C GLU A 10 -10.56 -12.63 9.40
N ASP A 11 -10.13 -13.39 8.38
CA ASP A 11 -8.71 -13.65 8.12
C ASP A 11 -7.96 -12.34 7.82
N PHE A 12 -8.51 -11.50 6.94
CA PHE A 12 -7.96 -10.17 6.68
C PHE A 12 -7.92 -9.30 7.96
N GLN A 13 -9.02 -9.23 8.70
CA GLN A 13 -9.10 -8.41 9.90
C GLN A 13 -8.10 -8.86 10.97
N ARG A 14 -7.77 -10.15 11.02
CA ARG A 14 -6.78 -10.67 11.96
C ARG A 14 -5.34 -10.46 11.50
N ASN A 15 -5.06 -10.79 10.24
CA ASN A 15 -3.70 -10.99 9.75
C ASN A 15 -3.20 -9.87 8.82
N ALA A 16 -4.05 -8.90 8.49
CA ALA A 16 -3.77 -7.85 7.53
C ALA A 16 -4.26 -6.48 8.00
N SER A 17 -4.01 -5.45 7.19
CA SER A 17 -4.54 -4.10 7.37
C SER A 17 -4.77 -3.45 6.01
N GLY A 18 -5.66 -2.47 5.98
CA GLY A 18 -5.92 -1.68 4.80
C GLY A 18 -6.76 -0.45 5.11
N ALA A 19 -6.73 0.51 4.20
CA ALA A 19 -7.47 1.76 4.29
C ALA A 19 -7.88 2.21 2.88
N VAL A 20 -9.00 2.93 2.80
CA VAL A 20 -9.50 3.51 1.56
C VAL A 20 -9.84 4.98 1.75
N VAL A 21 -9.66 5.78 0.70
CA VAL A 21 -10.25 7.12 0.61
C VAL A 21 -11.52 7.02 -0.19
N TRP A 22 -12.64 7.28 0.48
CA TRP A 22 -13.97 7.37 -0.12
C TRP A 22 -14.28 8.81 -0.50
N TYR A 23 -14.63 9.04 -1.77
CA TYR A 23 -14.96 10.36 -2.28
C TYR A 23 -16.06 10.27 -3.33
N GLN A 24 -17.13 11.06 -3.16
CA GLN A 24 -18.27 11.14 -4.08
C GLN A 24 -18.88 9.77 -4.47
N GLY A 25 -18.98 8.85 -3.50
CA GLY A 25 -19.57 7.53 -3.73
C GLY A 25 -18.63 6.51 -4.34
N GLN A 26 -17.34 6.81 -4.44
CA GLN A 26 -16.32 5.93 -5.03
C GLN A 26 -15.09 5.80 -4.14
N ILE A 27 -14.40 4.66 -4.22
CA ILE A 27 -13.05 4.49 -3.67
C ILE A 27 -12.07 5.07 -4.69
N VAL A 28 -11.39 6.16 -4.31
CA VAL A 28 -10.45 6.86 -5.20
C VAL A 28 -8.99 6.53 -4.92
N SER A 29 -8.71 5.94 -3.75
CA SER A 29 -7.42 5.37 -3.39
C SER A 29 -7.60 4.27 -2.34
N SER A 30 -6.70 3.29 -2.36
CA SER A 30 -6.60 2.23 -1.37
C SER A 30 -5.14 1.96 -1.01
N ALA A 31 -4.88 1.66 0.26
CA ALA A 31 -3.68 0.99 0.73
C ALA A 31 -4.09 -0.33 1.39
N SER A 32 -3.35 -1.41 1.15
CA SER A 32 -3.66 -2.73 1.72
C SER A 32 -2.38 -3.53 1.89
N SER A 33 -2.37 -4.48 2.82
CA SER A 33 -1.33 -5.51 2.82
C SER A 33 -1.56 -6.49 1.67
N PHE A 34 -0.61 -6.50 0.74
CA PHE A 34 -0.57 -7.43 -0.39
C PHE A 34 -0.19 -8.84 0.07
N LEU A 35 0.78 -8.92 0.98
CA LEU A 35 1.28 -10.13 1.61
C LEU A 35 1.31 -9.95 3.12
N SER A 36 1.04 -11.04 3.85
CA SER A 36 1.17 -11.09 5.31
C SER A 36 1.93 -12.35 5.72
N TRP A 37 2.87 -12.20 6.64
CA TRP A 37 3.59 -13.31 7.26
C TRP A 37 3.90 -12.99 8.72
N LYS A 38 3.30 -13.74 9.65
CA LYS A 38 3.36 -13.44 11.09
C LYS A 38 2.89 -12.00 11.37
N ASN A 39 3.76 -11.15 11.90
CA ASN A 39 3.51 -9.73 12.15
C ASN A 39 4.08 -8.81 11.05
N GLN A 40 4.52 -9.37 9.92
CA GLN A 40 5.13 -8.64 8.81
C GLN A 40 4.12 -8.49 7.67
N LEU A 41 3.99 -7.27 7.13
CA LEU A 41 3.08 -6.95 6.04
C LEU A 41 3.82 -6.29 4.88
N GLU A 42 3.50 -6.63 3.64
CA GLU A 42 3.94 -5.87 2.46
C GLU A 42 2.85 -4.92 2.01
N LEU A 43 3.18 -3.63 1.91
CA LEU A 43 2.22 -2.59 1.59
C LEU A 43 2.08 -2.40 0.07
N ASP A 44 0.83 -2.22 -0.37
CA ASP A 44 0.47 -1.90 -1.75
C ASP A 44 -0.51 -0.72 -1.77
N ILE A 45 -0.37 0.17 -2.76
CA ILE A 45 -1.18 1.40 -2.89
C ILE A 45 -1.62 1.56 -4.33
N VAL A 46 -2.91 1.78 -4.50
CA VAL A 46 -3.49 2.23 -5.78
C VAL A 46 -4.25 3.52 -5.59
N THR A 47 -4.13 4.40 -6.60
CA THR A 47 -4.85 5.68 -6.66
C THR A 47 -5.37 5.87 -8.08
N ALA A 48 -6.66 6.14 -8.20
CA ALA A 48 -7.30 6.46 -9.48
C ALA A 48 -6.58 7.64 -10.14
N LYS A 49 -6.36 7.59 -11.46
CA LYS A 49 -5.45 8.49 -12.20
C LYS A 49 -5.80 9.96 -11.98
N GLU A 50 -7.08 10.27 -12.08
CA GLU A 50 -7.70 11.58 -11.89
C GLU A 50 -7.63 12.10 -10.43
N HIS A 51 -7.27 11.23 -9.47
CA HIS A 51 -7.08 11.57 -8.07
C HIS A 51 -5.61 11.56 -7.62
N ARG A 52 -4.66 11.24 -8.51
CA ARG A 52 -3.22 11.29 -8.21
C ARG A 52 -2.77 12.72 -7.90
N ARG A 53 -1.63 12.85 -7.20
CA ARG A 53 -1.00 14.13 -6.81
C ARG A 53 -1.84 15.06 -5.92
N LYS A 54 -2.99 14.59 -5.42
CA LYS A 54 -3.86 15.31 -4.46
C LYS A 54 -3.64 14.89 -2.99
N GLY A 55 -2.61 14.08 -2.71
CA GLY A 55 -2.33 13.57 -1.36
C GLY A 55 -3.21 12.41 -0.89
N VAL A 56 -4.12 11.89 -1.72
CA VAL A 56 -5.00 10.78 -1.30
C VAL A 56 -4.25 9.47 -1.06
N GLY A 57 -3.22 9.16 -1.86
CA GLY A 57 -2.40 7.96 -1.65
C GLY A 57 -1.58 8.00 -0.35
N ILE A 58 -1.05 9.19 0.02
CA ILE A 58 -0.34 9.37 1.29
C ILE A 58 -1.31 9.26 2.48
N ALA A 59 -2.54 9.76 2.33
CA ALA A 59 -3.57 9.63 3.36
C ALA A 59 -3.95 8.15 3.60
N CYS A 60 -4.19 7.38 2.52
CA CYS A 60 -4.44 5.93 2.61
C CYS A 60 -3.31 5.19 3.31
N ALA A 61 -2.07 5.37 2.86
CA ALA A 61 -0.92 4.71 3.47
C ALA A 61 -0.74 5.12 4.94
N SER A 62 -0.92 6.40 5.28
CA SER A 62 -0.83 6.87 6.67
C SER A 62 -1.84 6.15 7.56
N ALA A 63 -3.10 6.03 7.11
CA ALA A 63 -4.15 5.37 7.85
C ALA A 63 -3.83 3.88 8.09
N MET A 64 -3.38 3.17 7.06
CA MET A 64 -2.95 1.77 7.21
C MET A 64 -1.75 1.64 8.17
N LEU A 65 -0.71 2.46 8.01
CA LEU A 65 0.48 2.41 8.86
C LEU A 65 0.16 2.70 10.34
N LEU A 66 -0.77 3.61 10.62
CA LEU A 66 -1.23 3.88 11.97
C LEU A 66 -1.97 2.69 12.59
N ASP A 67 -2.86 2.03 11.84
CA ASP A 67 -3.52 0.80 12.28
C ASP A 67 -2.51 -0.32 12.54
N CYS A 68 -1.59 -0.55 11.60
CA CYS A 68 -0.52 -1.52 11.74
C CYS A 68 0.32 -1.28 13.00
N LYS A 69 0.73 -0.02 13.24
CA LYS A 69 1.48 0.35 14.43
C LYS A 69 0.71 0.07 15.72
N ALA A 70 -0.58 0.39 15.76
CA ALA A 70 -1.43 0.13 16.92
C ALA A 70 -1.58 -1.37 17.21
N ARG A 71 -1.50 -2.20 16.17
CA ARG A 71 -1.65 -3.67 16.25
C ARG A 71 -0.32 -4.43 16.32
N GLY A 72 0.82 -3.73 16.31
CA GLY A 72 2.16 -4.35 16.41
C GLY A 72 2.64 -5.03 15.11
N PHE A 73 2.13 -4.59 13.96
CA PHE A 73 2.65 -5.02 12.66
C PHE A 73 3.85 -4.19 12.22
N ASP A 74 4.82 -4.88 11.66
CA ASP A 74 5.95 -4.33 10.94
C ASP A 74 5.60 -4.29 9.45
N VAL A 75 5.66 -3.11 8.84
CA VAL A 75 5.21 -2.92 7.45
C VAL A 75 6.41 -2.64 6.55
N HIS A 76 6.60 -3.52 5.58
CA HIS A 76 7.59 -3.41 4.51
C HIS A 76 7.00 -2.65 3.32
N TRP A 77 7.89 -2.03 2.56
CA TRP A 77 7.54 -1.22 1.41
C TRP A 77 8.52 -1.46 0.27
N ASP A 78 8.16 -2.37 -0.62
CA ASP A 78 8.89 -2.60 -1.85
C ASP A 78 8.45 -1.60 -2.95
N ALA A 79 9.27 -0.59 -3.18
CA ALA A 79 8.94 0.50 -4.08
C ALA A 79 9.11 0.10 -5.56
N GLN A 80 8.02 -0.27 -6.22
CA GLN A 80 8.01 -0.66 -7.64
C GLN A 80 8.56 0.42 -8.61
N ASN A 81 8.47 1.71 -8.26
CA ASN A 81 8.91 2.82 -9.12
C ASN A 81 9.32 4.06 -8.29
N PRO A 82 9.95 5.08 -8.92
CA PRO A 82 10.39 6.29 -8.20
C PRO A 82 9.27 7.08 -7.49
N ALA A 83 8.04 7.04 -8.01
CA ALA A 83 6.91 7.70 -7.36
C ALA A 83 6.52 6.98 -6.05
N SER A 84 6.50 5.64 -6.07
CA SER A 84 6.31 4.82 -4.86
C SER A 84 7.43 5.06 -3.85
N ARG A 85 8.70 5.11 -4.30
CA ARG A 85 9.84 5.43 -3.43
C ARG A 85 9.69 6.79 -2.76
N SER A 86 9.34 7.83 -3.52
CA SER A 86 9.13 9.17 -2.96
C SER A 86 8.03 9.20 -1.90
N LEU A 87 7.01 8.36 -2.05
CA LEU A 87 5.95 8.21 -1.06
C LEU A 87 6.46 7.51 0.21
N ALA A 88 7.22 6.42 0.06
CA ALA A 88 7.84 5.70 1.18
C ALA A 88 8.78 6.62 1.99
N GLU A 89 9.65 7.39 1.32
CA GLU A 89 10.58 8.32 1.97
C GLU A 89 9.86 9.39 2.80
N LYS A 90 8.70 9.90 2.33
CA LYS A 90 7.87 10.84 3.11
C LYS A 90 7.30 10.23 4.38
N MET A 91 7.16 8.91 4.44
CA MET A 91 6.70 8.17 5.61
C MET A 91 7.84 7.75 6.55
N GLY A 92 9.08 8.12 6.23
CA GLY A 92 10.25 7.80 7.05
C GLY A 92 10.97 6.52 6.67
N TYR A 93 10.57 5.83 5.60
CA TYR A 93 11.33 4.71 5.05
C TYR A 93 12.64 5.21 4.43
N ARG A 94 13.66 4.36 4.43
CA ARG A 94 14.95 4.63 3.80
C ARG A 94 15.22 3.57 2.74
N LEU A 95 15.83 3.98 1.64
CA LEU A 95 16.29 3.04 0.61
C LEU A 95 17.32 2.09 1.22
N ASP A 96 17.03 0.80 1.18
CA ASP A 96 17.98 -0.26 1.55
C ASP A 96 18.84 -0.65 0.34
N CYS A 97 18.21 -1.15 -0.73
CA CYS A 97 18.88 -1.51 -1.97
C CYS A 97 18.00 -1.28 -3.20
N THR A 98 18.61 -1.40 -4.38
CA THR A 98 17.91 -1.44 -5.67
C THR A 98 18.17 -2.78 -6.34
N TYR A 99 17.17 -3.30 -7.05
CA TYR A 99 17.29 -4.56 -7.78
C TYR A 99 16.64 -4.44 -9.17
N ARG A 100 16.96 -5.37 -10.06
CA ARG A 100 16.35 -5.46 -11.39
C ARG A 100 15.11 -6.35 -11.31
N ALA A 101 13.98 -5.85 -11.79
CA ALA A 101 12.74 -6.60 -11.96
C ALA A 101 12.35 -6.64 -13.44
N TYR A 102 11.65 -7.71 -13.84
CA TYR A 102 11.15 -7.88 -15.21
C TYR A 102 9.64 -8.08 -15.15
N SER A 103 8.92 -7.47 -16.10
CA SER A 103 7.47 -7.58 -16.21
C SER A 103 7.08 -7.65 -17.69
N PHE A 104 6.07 -8.46 -18.00
CA PHE A 104 5.41 -8.45 -19.31
C PHE A 104 4.44 -7.28 -19.48
N MET A 105 4.10 -6.59 -18.37
CA MET A 105 3.21 -5.44 -18.38
C MET A 105 4.00 -4.17 -18.68
N THR A 106 3.45 -3.34 -19.57
CA THR A 106 3.95 -1.99 -19.79
C THR A 106 3.80 -1.18 -18.49
N PRO A 107 4.83 -0.41 -18.08
CA PRO A 107 4.70 0.48 -16.93
C PRO A 107 3.53 1.45 -17.14
N GLU A 108 2.70 1.65 -16.12
CA GLU A 108 1.72 2.74 -16.16
C GLU A 108 2.46 4.08 -16.15
N GLU A 109 1.99 5.01 -16.99
CA GLU A 109 2.47 6.40 -16.94
C GLU A 109 2.17 7.02 -15.55
N PRO A 110 3.10 7.85 -15.01
CA PRO A 110 2.96 8.48 -13.69
C PRO A 110 1.67 9.28 -13.50
#